data_AF-A0AA42YHK7-F1
#
_entry.id   AF-A0AA42YHK7-F1
#
_cell.length_a   1.000
_cell.length_b   1.000
_cell.length_c   1.000
_cell.angle_alpha   90.00
_cell.angle_beta   90.00
_cell.angle_gamma   90.00
#
_symmetry.space_group_name_H-M   'P 1'
#
loop_
_entity.id
_entity.type
_entity.pdbx_description
1 polymer ?
#
loop_
_entity_poly.entity_id
_entity_poly.type
_entity_poly.pdbx_seq_one_letter_code
_entity_poly.pdbx_strand_id
1 'polypeptide(L)'
;MKEAPDPASDRDPKAEQVMLEIYRRMPPWRKVELLEDANRTARLLALAGLAARHPQESPERLRRRLLGLTLGEDLASDVYGPLDGRR
;
A
#
# COMPACT_ATOMS: atom_id res chain seq x y z
N MET A 1 -6.66 15.61 -13.54
CA MET A 1 -6.35 14.71 -12.42
C MET A 1 -7.39 15.00 -11.36
N LYS A 2 -8.40 14.14 -11.17
CA LYS A 2 -9.48 14.40 -10.19
C LYS A 2 -8.91 14.06 -8.81
N GLU A 3 -8.80 15.06 -7.95
CA GLU A 3 -8.39 14.89 -6.55
C GLU A 3 -9.26 13.78 -5.93
N ALA A 4 -8.62 12.75 -5.38
CA ALA A 4 -9.36 11.74 -4.63
C ALA A 4 -10.03 12.45 -3.44
N PRO A 5 -11.31 12.19 -3.16
CA PRO A 5 -11.98 12.81 -2.03
C PRO A 5 -11.20 12.53 -0.75
N ASP A 6 -11.04 13.55 0.10
CA ASP A 6 -10.35 13.42 1.37
C ASP A 6 -11.05 12.34 2.20
N PRO A 7 -10.38 11.22 2.53
CA PRO A 7 -10.97 10.14 3.32
C PRO A 7 -11.36 10.58 4.74
N ALA A 8 -10.95 11.77 5.18
CA ALA A 8 -11.42 12.40 6.41
C ALA A 8 -12.80 13.07 6.28
N SER A 9 -13.23 13.45 5.08
CA SER A 9 -14.50 14.16 4.86
C SER A 9 -15.74 13.33 5.20
N ASP A 10 -15.63 12.00 5.16
CA ASP A 10 -16.73 11.06 5.45
C ASP A 10 -16.73 10.54 6.90
N ARG A 11 -15.80 11.00 7.76
CA ARG A 11 -15.70 10.51 9.15
C ARG A 11 -16.49 11.37 10.14
N ASP A 12 -17.31 10.72 10.97
CA ASP A 12 -17.89 11.36 12.16
C ASP A 12 -16.76 11.77 13.13
N PRO A 13 -16.63 13.05 13.50
CA PRO A 13 -15.61 13.52 14.45
C PRO A 13 -15.58 12.76 15.78
N LYS A 14 -16.73 12.26 16.25
CA LYS A 14 -16.79 11.43 17.47
C LYS A 14 -16.14 10.06 17.26
N ALA A 15 -16.34 9.46 16.09
CA ALA A 15 -15.71 8.18 15.75
C ALA A 15 -14.19 8.32 15.64
N GLU A 16 -13.70 9.43 15.07
CA GLU A 16 -12.28 9.74 15.03
C GLU A 16 -11.68 9.89 16.43
N GLN A 17 -12.35 10.63 17.34
CA GLN A 17 -11.90 10.78 18.72
C GLN A 17 -11.77 9.44 19.43
N VAL A 18 -12.77 8.55 19.29
CA VAL A 18 -12.72 7.19 19.87
C VAL A 18 -11.55 6.38 19.31
N MET A 19 -11.32 6.41 17.99
CA MET A 19 -10.18 5.73 17.38
C MET A 19 -8.84 6.25 17.93
N LEU A 20 -8.69 7.57 18.06
CA LEU A 20 -7.47 8.18 18.60
C LEU A 20 -7.23 7.77 20.06
N GLU A 21 -8.27 7.69 20.88
CA GLU A 21 -8.15 7.22 22.27
C GLU A 21 -7.74 5.74 22.36
N ILE A 22 -8.31 4.89 21.52
CA ILE A 22 -7.91 3.47 21.40
C ILE A 22 -6.42 3.38 21.05
N TYR A 23 -5.97 4.10 20.03
CA TYR A 23 -4.56 4.11 19.66
C TYR A 23 -3.67 4.71 20.75
N ARG A 24 -4.09 5.77 21.45
CA ARG A 24 -3.29 6.34 22.54
C ARG A 24 -3.03 5.37 23.68
N ARG A 25 -4.01 4.53 24.01
CA ARG A 25 -3.91 3.52 25.09
C ARG A 25 -3.19 2.24 24.68
N MET A 26 -3.02 2.01 23.38
CA MET A 26 -2.40 0.80 22.86
C MET A 26 -0.87 0.81 23.10
N PRO A 27 -0.28 -0.30 23.55
CA PRO A 27 1.17 -0.39 23.70
C PRO A 27 1.86 -0.29 22.31
N PRO A 28 3.09 0.25 22.23
CA PRO A 28 3.75 0.51 20.95
C PRO A 28 3.88 -0.72 20.04
N TRP A 29 4.24 -1.88 20.58
CA TRP A 29 4.41 -3.11 19.81
C TRP A 29 3.11 -3.54 19.11
N ARG A 30 1.96 -3.35 19.76
CA ARG A 30 0.66 -3.71 19.19
C ARG A 30 0.25 -2.78 18.04
N LYS A 31 0.69 -1.52 18.08
CA LYS A 31 0.52 -0.61 16.93
C LYS A 31 1.33 -1.08 15.74
N VAL A 32 2.57 -1.52 15.97
CA VAL A 32 3.43 -2.05 14.91
C VAL A 32 2.83 -3.30 14.29
N GLU A 33 2.28 -4.22 15.10
CA GLU A 33 1.55 -5.39 14.59
C GLU A 33 0.36 -5.00 13.70
N LEU A 34 -0.48 -4.06 14.14
CA LEU A 34 -1.59 -3.58 13.31
C LEU A 34 -1.13 -2.92 12.01
N LEU A 35 -0.02 -2.17 12.05
CA LEU A 35 0.57 -1.58 10.86
C LEU A 35 1.10 -2.66 9.92
N GLU A 36 1.73 -3.71 10.43
CA GLU A 36 2.22 -4.84 9.61
C GLU A 36 1.06 -5.57 8.94
N ASP A 37 -0.01 -5.88 9.67
CA ASP A 37 -1.22 -6.51 9.15
C ASP A 37 -1.88 -5.67 8.06
N ALA A 38 -2.02 -4.36 8.28
CA ALA A 38 -2.58 -3.43 7.31
C ALA A 38 -1.72 -3.36 6.05
N ASN A 39 -0.40 -3.29 6.21
CA ASN A 39 0.55 -3.28 5.09
C ASN A 39 0.49 -4.57 4.27
N ARG A 40 0.40 -5.74 4.92
CA ARG A 40 0.27 -7.03 4.24
C ARG A 40 -1.02 -7.08 3.42
N THR A 41 -2.13 -6.66 4.02
CA THR A 41 -3.44 -6.59 3.34
C THR A 41 -3.40 -5.64 2.14
N ALA A 42 -2.84 -4.43 2.30
CA ALA A 42 -2.72 -3.46 1.23
C ALA A 42 -1.91 -4.00 0.03
N ARG A 43 -0.78 -4.67 0.29
CA ARG A 43 0.03 -5.31 -0.76
C ARG A 43 -0.72 -6.42 -1.49
N LEU A 44 -1.49 -7.25 -0.78
CA LEU A 44 -2.31 -8.31 -1.39
C LEU A 44 -3.38 -7.72 -2.31
N LEU A 45 -4.08 -6.69 -1.86
CA LEU A 45 -5.09 -5.99 -2.68
C LEU A 45 -4.46 -5.33 -3.90
N ALA A 46 -3.30 -4.69 -3.74
CA ALA A 46 -2.57 -4.09 -4.86
C ALA A 46 -2.12 -5.14 -5.89
N LEU A 47 -1.61 -6.29 -5.44
CA LEU A 47 -1.24 -7.40 -6.33
C LEU A 47 -2.45 -7.98 -7.08
N ALA A 48 -3.58 -8.16 -6.40
CA ALA A 48 -4.82 -8.61 -7.05
C ALA A 48 -5.27 -7.62 -8.14
N GLY A 49 -5.21 -6.31 -7.85
CA GLY A 49 -5.51 -5.27 -8.83
C GLY A 49 -4.52 -5.25 -10.01
N LEU A 50 -3.23 -5.50 -9.77
CA LEU A 50 -2.23 -5.63 -10.83
C LEU A 50 -2.48 -6.85 -11.70
N ALA A 51 -2.76 -8.01 -11.10
CA ALA A 51 -3.07 -9.25 -11.82
C ALA A 51 -4.32 -9.09 -12.71
N ALA A 52 -5.35 -8.39 -12.21
CA ALA A 52 -6.56 -8.10 -12.99
C ALA A 52 -6.28 -7.21 -14.22
N ARG A 53 -5.35 -6.26 -14.12
CA ARG A 53 -4.97 -5.35 -15.22
C ARG A 53 -3.93 -5.94 -16.18
N HIS A 54 -3.11 -6.86 -15.71
CA HIS A 54 -2.02 -7.49 -16.47
C HIS A 54 -2.10 -9.03 -16.39
N PRO A 55 -3.16 -9.64 -16.94
CA PRO A 55 -3.42 -11.08 -16.77
C PRO A 55 -2.36 -11.99 -17.40
N GLN A 56 -1.53 -11.47 -18.29
CA GLN A 56 -0.48 -12.21 -19.01
C GLN A 56 0.91 -12.04 -18.39
N GLU A 57 1.07 -11.18 -17.39
CA GLU A 57 2.36 -10.96 -16.75
C GLU A 57 2.69 -12.06 -15.74
N SER A 58 3.98 -12.41 -15.67
CA SER A 58 4.45 -13.37 -14.68
C SER A 58 4.34 -12.79 -13.26
N PRO A 59 4.24 -13.63 -12.22
CA PRO A 59 4.23 -13.19 -10.83
C PRO A 59 5.40 -12.27 -10.46
N GLU A 60 6.57 -12.47 -11.05
CA GLU A 60 7.78 -11.67 -10.84
C GLU A 60 7.61 -10.26 -11.40
N ARG A 61 7.05 -10.11 -12.61
CA ARG A 61 6.74 -8.79 -13.19
C ARG A 61 5.68 -8.06 -12.37
N LEU A 62 4.64 -8.76 -11.91
CA LEU A 62 3.61 -8.18 -11.03
C LEU A 62 4.21 -7.68 -9.70
N ARG A 63 5.11 -8.46 -9.08
CA ARG A 63 5.86 -8.03 -7.90
C ARG A 63 6.74 -6.81 -8.20
N ARG A 64 7.42 -6.79 -9.35
CA ARG A 64 8.24 -5.63 -9.74
C ARG A 64 7.40 -4.36 -9.95
N ARG A 65 6.20 -4.47 -10.51
CA ARG A 65 5.23 -3.37 -10.59
C ARG A 65 4.77 -2.89 -9.21
N LEU A 66 4.49 -3.81 -8.28
CA LEU A 66 4.16 -3.44 -6.90
C LEU A 66 5.29 -2.62 -6.26
N LEU A 67 6.55 -3.01 -6.49
CA LEU A 67 7.70 -2.27 -5.97
C LEU A 67 7.77 -0.85 -6.55
N GLY A 68 7.48 -0.66 -7.84
CA GLY A 68 7.37 0.68 -8.44
C GLY A 68 6.28 1.54 -7.79
N LEU A 69 5.13 0.95 -7.43
CA LEU A 69 4.06 1.64 -6.71
C LEU A 69 4.41 1.97 -5.25
N THR A 70 5.24 1.14 -4.60
CA THR A 70 5.50 1.25 -3.15
C THR A 70 6.74 2.11 -2.85
N LEU A 71 7.79 1.97 -3.65
CA LEU A 71 9.08 2.63 -3.46
C LEU A 71 9.25 3.85 -4.39
N GLY A 72 8.42 3.97 -5.41
CA GLY A 72 8.68 4.82 -6.57
C GLY A 72 9.48 4.07 -7.64
N GLU A 73 9.28 4.42 -8.91
CA GLU A 73 9.88 3.69 -10.03
C GLU A 73 11.40 3.86 -10.10
N ASP A 74 11.92 5.02 -9.70
CA ASP A 74 13.37 5.30 -9.69
C ASP A 74 14.08 4.36 -8.71
N LEU A 75 13.67 4.37 -7.44
CA LEU A 75 14.25 3.51 -6.41
C LEU A 75 14.03 2.02 -6.69
N ALA A 76 12.86 1.65 -7.22
CA ALA A 76 12.60 0.27 -7.62
C ALA A 76 13.51 -0.18 -8.77
N SER A 77 13.82 0.70 -9.71
CA SER A 77 14.73 0.41 -10.82
C SER A 77 16.18 0.28 -10.39
N ASP A 78 16.62 1.13 -9.47
CA ASP A 78 18.00 1.12 -8.97
C ASP A 78 18.30 -0.18 -8.18
N VAL A 79 17.35 -0.62 -7.35
CA VAL A 79 17.55 -1.78 -6.47
C VAL A 79 17.16 -3.10 -7.14
N TYR A 80 16.05 -3.11 -7.90
CA TYR A 80 15.45 -4.34 -8.45
C TYR A 80 15.51 -4.43 -9.99
N GLY A 81 16.14 -3.46 -10.65
CA GLY A 81 16.27 -3.41 -12.11
C GLY A 81 15.04 -2.82 -12.82
N PRO A 82 15.16 -2.45 -14.10
CA PRO A 82 14.07 -1.84 -14.85
C PRO A 82 12.93 -2.82 -15.11
N LEU A 83 11.69 -2.32 -15.09
CA LEU A 83 10.49 -3.14 -15.31
C LEU A 83 10.46 -3.82 -16.69
N ASP A 84 10.96 -3.14 -17.74
CA ASP A 84 10.90 -3.64 -19.13
C ASP A 84 12.18 -4.33 -19.60
N GLY A 85 13.10 -4.65 -18.67
CA GLY A 85 14.25 -5.51 -18.96
C GLY A 85 15.23 -4.98 -20.01
N ARG A 86 15.14 -3.71 -20.43
CA ARG A 86 16.13 -3.09 -21.32
C ARG A 86 17.24 -2.44 -20.49
N ARG A 87 18.41 -3.07 -20.49
CA ARG A 87 19.70 -2.38 -20.35
C ARG A 87 20.34 -2.32 -21.73
#